data_AF-A0AAD9XX24-F1
#
_entry.id   AF-A0AAD9XX24-F1
#
_cell.length_a   1.000
_cell.length_b   1.000
_cell.length_c   1.000
_cell.angle_alpha   90.00
_cell.angle_beta   90.00
_cell.angle_gamma   90.00
#
_symmetry.space_group_name_H-M   'P 1'
#
loop_
_entity.id
_entity.type
_entity.pdbx_description
1 polymer ?
#
loop_
_entity_poly.entity_id
_entity_poly.type
_entity_poly.pdbx_seq_one_letter_code
_entity_poly.pdbx_strand_id
1 'polypeptide(L)'
;MLKHLKLRVTAGIYQKMPMRIQKDVVRSLESICFTSTDDKLRAAAAFSIAVAHVNGVGVRFDIKMAQDFLIRAARWGHEQAQSMLINIFDHQGPPDATISLSVWVDWLKRSAELGSGTALRKLEAASASSWSPAKEASRMRHLESEGFDILQSQQAVNDVQCAGRMSTSQSLVLAIINERDNLVDELIQDNPQMLNEPVSKAGESPLLISCRLARVDIVKLLVNKQADASIGDTSGI
;
A
#
# COMPACT_ATOMS: atom_id res chain seq x y z
N MET A 1 3.97 20.11 -16.39
CA MET A 1 2.89 20.26 -15.39
C MET A 1 3.25 21.08 -14.14
N LEU A 2 4.49 21.56 -13.94
CA LEU A 2 4.88 22.29 -12.71
C LEU A 2 4.60 23.82 -12.70
N LYS A 3 4.16 24.42 -13.82
CA LYS A 3 3.99 25.89 -13.95
C LYS A 3 2.74 26.46 -13.24
N HIS A 4 1.86 25.62 -12.68
CA HIS A 4 0.58 26.07 -12.12
C HIS A 4 0.39 25.83 -10.61
N LEU A 5 1.39 25.32 -9.87
CA LEU A 5 1.31 25.17 -8.42
C LEU A 5 1.49 26.52 -7.70
N LYS A 6 0.44 27.35 -7.66
CA LYS A 6 0.37 28.48 -6.70
C LYS A 6 -0.06 27.95 -5.33
N LEU A 7 0.91 27.65 -4.49
CA LEU A 7 0.72 27.24 -3.10
C LEU A 7 0.14 28.40 -2.29
N ARG A 8 -1.18 28.36 -2.03
CA ARG A 8 -2.00 29.53 -1.67
C ARG A 8 -2.05 29.88 -0.17
N VAL A 9 -1.55 29.05 0.73
CA VAL A 9 -1.99 29.10 2.13
C VAL A 9 -1.23 30.14 3.00
N THR A 10 -0.04 30.60 2.59
CA THR A 10 0.71 31.63 3.36
C THR A 10 1.33 32.73 2.49
N ALA A 11 1.40 32.54 1.17
CA ALA A 11 2.14 33.40 0.25
C ALA A 11 1.61 34.85 0.16
N GLY A 12 0.32 35.08 0.40
CA GLY A 12 -0.32 36.38 0.16
C GLY A 12 0.12 37.50 1.10
N ILE A 13 0.52 37.16 2.34
CA ILE A 13 1.00 38.15 3.33
C ILE A 13 2.48 38.47 3.07
N TYR A 14 3.31 37.45 2.84
CA TYR A 14 4.75 37.63 2.61
C TYR A 14 5.07 38.30 1.28
N GLN A 15 4.29 38.06 0.21
CA GLN A 15 4.48 38.72 -1.09
C GLN A 15 4.34 40.24 -1.03
N LYS A 16 3.56 40.77 -0.09
CA LYS A 16 3.32 42.20 0.07
C LYS A 16 4.41 42.91 0.89
N MET A 17 5.30 42.15 1.54
CA MET A 17 6.38 42.70 2.35
C MET A 17 7.56 43.17 1.47
N PRO A 18 8.34 44.17 1.91
CA PRO A 18 9.58 44.57 1.25
C PRO A 18 10.56 43.40 1.07
N MET A 19 11.31 43.39 -0.04
CA MET A 19 12.26 42.31 -0.38
C MET A 19 13.28 41.98 0.72
N ARG A 20 13.68 42.96 1.55
CA ARG A 20 14.58 42.73 2.69
C ARG A 20 13.94 41.81 3.72
N ILE A 21 12.69 42.09 4.11
CA ILE A 21 11.93 41.29 5.07
C ILE A 21 11.68 39.89 4.52
N GLN A 22 11.36 39.77 3.23
CA GLN A 22 11.18 38.46 2.61
C GLN A 22 12.45 37.59 2.69
N LYS A 23 13.63 38.18 2.42
CA LYS A 23 14.93 37.49 2.54
C LYS A 23 15.23 37.05 3.98
N ASP A 24 14.95 37.92 4.95
CA ASP A 24 15.22 37.63 6.36
C ASP A 24 14.29 36.56 6.91
N VAL A 25 13.03 36.52 6.47
CA VAL A 25 12.08 35.45 6.79
C VAL A 25 12.58 34.11 6.26
N VAL A 26 13.02 34.03 4.99
CA VAL A 26 13.56 32.78 4.44
C VAL A 26 14.80 32.34 5.23
N ARG A 27 15.73 33.25 5.53
CA ARG A 27 16.93 32.90 6.32
C ARG A 27 16.57 32.37 7.71
N SER A 28 15.54 32.94 8.34
CA SER A 28 15.04 32.48 9.63
C SER A 28 14.42 31.08 9.53
N LEU A 29 13.66 30.81 8.47
CA LEU A 29 13.10 29.49 8.19
C LEU A 29 14.20 28.46 7.92
N GLU A 30 15.25 28.82 7.18
CA GLU A 30 16.42 27.97 6.97
C GLU A 30 17.08 27.61 8.29
N SER A 31 17.31 28.60 9.16
CA SER A 31 17.85 28.35 10.51
C SER A 31 16.97 27.34 11.24
N ILE A 32 15.65 27.57 11.32
CA ILE A 32 14.73 26.65 12.01
C ILE A 32 14.78 25.24 11.41
N CYS A 33 14.81 25.14 10.07
CA CYS A 33 14.85 23.87 9.35
C CYS A 33 16.10 23.04 9.69
N PHE A 34 17.26 23.70 9.88
CA PHE A 34 18.54 23.03 10.13
C PHE A 34 18.92 22.92 11.60
N THR A 35 18.46 23.82 12.49
CA THR A 35 18.87 23.87 13.90
C THR A 35 17.82 23.35 14.87
N SER A 36 16.54 23.31 14.50
CA SER A 36 15.49 22.79 15.38
C SER A 36 15.64 21.27 15.57
N THR A 37 15.34 20.79 16.77
CA THR A 37 15.23 19.36 17.10
C THR A 37 13.82 18.82 16.92
N ASP A 38 12.81 19.69 16.82
CA ASP A 38 11.41 19.30 16.63
C ASP A 38 11.11 19.11 15.14
N ASP A 39 10.85 17.86 14.77
CA ASP A 39 10.51 17.47 13.39
C ASP A 39 9.27 18.18 12.85
N LYS A 40 8.26 18.50 13.68
CA LYS A 40 7.07 19.23 13.21
C LYS A 40 7.43 20.65 12.78
N LEU A 41 8.23 21.34 13.59
CA LEU A 41 8.72 22.68 13.28
C LEU A 41 9.62 22.68 12.05
N ARG A 42 10.51 21.69 11.92
CA ARG A 42 11.36 21.51 10.72
C ARG A 42 10.53 21.24 9.48
N ALA A 43 9.49 20.41 9.58
CA ALA A 43 8.59 20.09 8.49
C ALA A 43 7.82 21.32 7.99
N ALA A 44 7.29 22.13 8.91
CA ALA A 44 6.61 23.38 8.59
C ALA A 44 7.56 24.42 7.98
N ALA A 45 8.79 24.51 8.49
CA ALA A 45 9.82 25.40 7.94
C ALA A 45 10.22 24.99 6.52
N ALA A 46 10.54 23.71 6.28
CA ALA A 46 10.87 23.19 4.95
C ALA A 46 9.71 23.38 3.96
N PHE A 47 8.47 23.15 4.38
CA PHE A 47 7.31 23.41 3.54
C PHE A 47 7.22 24.90 3.14
N SER A 48 7.44 25.80 4.10
CA SER A 48 7.42 27.25 3.86
C SER A 48 8.55 27.71 2.93
N ILE A 49 9.75 27.11 3.04
CA ILE A 49 10.87 27.35 2.11
C ILE A 49 10.54 26.87 0.70
N ALA A 50 9.94 25.68 0.56
CA ALA A 50 9.48 25.18 -0.74
C ALA A 50 8.47 26.14 -1.39
N VAL A 51 7.51 26.65 -0.62
CA VAL A 51 6.54 27.67 -1.07
C VAL A 51 7.25 28.97 -1.49
N ALA A 52 8.28 29.40 -0.76
CA ALA A 52 9.05 30.60 -1.08
C ALA A 52 9.78 30.46 -2.43
N HIS A 53 10.40 29.30 -2.70
CA HIS A 53 11.05 29.02 -3.98
C HIS A 53 10.08 28.92 -5.15
N VAL A 54 8.88 28.32 -4.98
CA VAL A 54 7.89 28.26 -6.07
C VAL A 54 7.30 29.63 -6.38
N ASN A 55 7.16 30.51 -5.39
CA ASN A 55 6.57 31.83 -5.56
C ASN A 55 7.60 32.96 -5.77
N GLY A 56 8.90 32.67 -5.67
CA GLY A 56 9.98 33.66 -5.77
C GLY A 56 9.96 34.69 -4.63
N VAL A 57 9.49 34.33 -3.44
CA VAL A 57 9.36 35.23 -2.28
C VAL A 57 10.68 35.21 -1.49
N GLY A 58 11.41 36.32 -1.47
CA GLY A 58 12.69 36.42 -0.76
C GLY A 58 13.85 35.62 -1.36
N VAL A 59 13.58 34.60 -2.17
CA VAL A 59 14.56 33.75 -2.86
C VAL A 59 14.31 33.70 -4.36
N ARG A 60 15.35 33.31 -5.11
CA ARG A 60 15.22 33.06 -6.54
C ARG A 60 14.29 31.86 -6.76
N PHE A 61 13.42 31.98 -7.76
CA PHE A 61 12.59 30.88 -8.22
C PHE A 61 13.45 29.68 -8.64
N ASP A 62 13.27 28.55 -7.95
CA ASP A 62 13.98 27.30 -8.22
C ASP A 62 13.07 26.11 -7.89
N ILE A 63 12.64 25.41 -8.94
CA ILE A 63 11.74 24.27 -8.84
C ILE A 63 12.43 23.06 -8.20
N LYS A 64 13.73 22.87 -8.47
CA LYS A 64 14.48 21.71 -7.95
C LYS A 64 14.68 21.85 -6.44
N MET A 65 15.09 23.03 -5.98
CA MET A 65 15.17 23.31 -4.55
C MET A 65 13.80 23.21 -3.87
N ALA A 66 12.76 23.76 -4.49
CA ALA A 66 11.41 23.63 -3.95
C ALA A 66 10.98 22.17 -3.77
N GLN A 67 11.28 21.31 -4.76
CA GLN A 67 10.98 19.88 -4.68
C GLN A 67 11.77 19.19 -3.56
N ASP A 68 13.06 19.48 -3.40
CA ASP A 68 13.89 18.89 -2.34
C ASP A 68 13.34 19.24 -0.94
N PHE A 69 13.02 20.52 -0.70
CA PHE A 69 12.43 20.94 0.56
C PHE A 69 11.02 20.35 0.78
N LEU A 70 10.24 20.17 -0.28
CA LEU A 70 8.92 19.53 -0.19
C LEU A 70 9.05 18.05 0.19
N ILE A 71 10.03 17.33 -0.36
CA ILE A 71 10.36 15.94 0.01
C ILE A 71 10.79 15.87 1.48
N ARG A 72 11.66 16.77 1.94
CA ARG A 72 12.07 16.84 3.35
C ARG A 72 10.89 17.07 4.28
N ALA A 73 10.03 18.04 3.95
CA ALA A 73 8.83 18.33 4.73
C ALA A 73 7.91 17.10 4.82
N ALA A 74 7.71 16.39 3.70
CA ALA A 74 6.89 15.17 3.67
C ALA A 74 7.51 14.03 4.52
N ARG A 75 8.84 13.89 4.50
CA ARG A 75 9.58 12.92 5.32
C ARG A 75 9.46 13.18 6.82
N TRP A 76 9.48 14.44 7.23
CA TRP A 76 9.24 14.84 8.62
C TRP A 76 7.76 14.83 9.02
N GLY A 77 6.86 14.38 8.13
CA GLY A 77 5.45 14.16 8.43
C GLY A 77 4.51 15.33 8.11
N HIS A 78 4.92 16.30 7.29
CA HIS A 78 4.03 17.39 6.88
C HIS A 78 2.95 16.91 5.91
N GLU A 79 1.71 16.80 6.39
CA GLU A 79 0.56 16.23 5.65
C GLU A 79 0.26 16.95 4.32
N GLN A 80 0.32 18.28 4.32
CA GLN A 80 0.12 19.05 3.08
C GLN A 80 1.24 18.81 2.06
N ALA A 81 2.47 18.57 2.52
CA ALA A 81 3.60 18.30 1.63
C ALA A 81 3.45 16.92 0.98
N GLN A 82 3.03 15.91 1.75
CA GLN A 82 2.72 14.57 1.25
C GLN A 82 1.61 14.61 0.20
N SER A 83 0.50 15.29 0.51
CA SER A 83 -0.64 15.43 -0.42
C SER A 83 -0.24 16.15 -1.72
N MET A 84 0.63 17.17 -1.62
CA MET A 84 1.14 17.87 -2.79
C MET A 84 2.06 16.99 -3.64
N LEU A 85 2.96 16.23 -3.03
CA LEU A 85 3.79 15.28 -3.77
C LEU A 85 2.93 14.22 -4.45
N ILE A 86 1.92 13.67 -3.77
CA ILE A 86 1.00 12.68 -4.36
C ILE A 86 0.30 13.23 -5.61
N ASN A 87 -0.14 14.48 -5.56
CA ASN A 87 -0.79 15.16 -6.68
C ASN A 87 0.19 15.55 -7.80
N ILE A 88 1.42 15.97 -7.47
CA ILE A 88 2.44 16.32 -8.47
C ILE A 88 2.87 15.07 -9.23
N PHE A 89 3.09 13.99 -8.50
CA PHE A 89 3.50 12.71 -9.04
C PHE A 89 2.27 11.83 -9.28
N ASP A 90 1.13 12.37 -9.71
CA ASP A 90 -0.10 11.57 -9.84
C ASP A 90 0.06 10.37 -10.80
N HIS A 91 0.95 10.50 -11.79
CA HIS A 91 1.16 9.50 -12.84
C HIS A 91 2.53 8.80 -12.78
N GLN A 92 3.33 9.10 -11.76
CA GLN A 92 4.69 8.59 -11.57
C GLN A 92 4.77 8.19 -10.10
N GLY A 93 5.40 7.06 -9.72
CA GLY A 93 5.35 6.56 -8.33
C GLY A 93 6.01 7.49 -7.29
N PRO A 94 6.82 6.98 -6.35
CA PRO A 94 7.54 7.85 -5.43
C PRO A 94 8.39 8.88 -6.22
N PRO A 95 8.48 10.13 -5.73
CA PRO A 95 9.08 11.25 -6.48
C PRO A 95 10.60 11.15 -6.61
N ASP A 96 11.22 10.27 -5.82
CA ASP A 96 12.64 10.00 -5.78
C ASP A 96 12.88 8.57 -5.26
N ALA A 97 13.98 7.94 -5.68
CA ALA A 97 14.40 6.61 -5.24
C ALA A 97 14.74 6.56 -3.74
N THR A 98 14.92 7.73 -3.10
CA THR A 98 15.13 7.85 -1.66
C THR A 98 13.86 7.54 -0.83
N ILE A 99 12.68 7.59 -1.45
CA ILE A 99 11.41 7.23 -0.80
C ILE A 99 11.04 5.81 -1.24
N SER A 100 11.01 4.89 -0.27
CA SER A 100 10.56 3.52 -0.54
C SER A 100 9.07 3.50 -0.91
N LEU A 101 8.70 2.51 -1.73
CA LEU A 101 7.31 2.30 -2.12
C LEU A 101 6.40 2.11 -0.90
N SER A 102 6.88 1.50 0.18
CA SER A 102 6.13 1.32 1.43
C SER A 102 5.78 2.65 2.09
N VAL A 103 6.75 3.55 2.25
CA VAL A 103 6.53 4.89 2.82
C VAL A 103 5.57 5.70 1.95
N TRP A 104 5.70 5.58 0.64
CA TRP A 104 4.80 6.23 -0.31
C TRP A 104 3.35 5.72 -0.19
N VAL A 105 3.15 4.41 -0.04
CA VAL A 105 1.84 3.79 0.20
C VAL A 105 1.25 4.26 1.54
N ASP A 106 2.07 4.41 2.58
CA ASP A 106 1.58 4.93 3.87
C ASP A 106 1.14 6.40 3.79
N TRP A 107 1.79 7.22 2.96
CA TRP A 107 1.36 8.58 2.68
C TRP A 107 0.04 8.59 1.89
N LEU A 108 -0.09 7.70 0.90
CA LEU A 108 -1.34 7.54 0.14
C LEU A 108 -2.50 7.13 1.05
N LYS A 109 -2.30 6.16 1.96
CA LYS A 109 -3.33 5.75 2.94
C LYS A 109 -3.81 6.92 3.78
N ARG A 110 -2.88 7.63 4.42
CA ARG A 110 -3.20 8.81 5.24
C ARG A 110 -3.91 9.90 4.43
N SER A 111 -3.46 10.16 3.20
CA SER A 111 -4.10 11.16 2.33
C SER A 111 -5.52 10.71 1.91
N ALA A 112 -5.73 9.42 1.65
CA ALA A 112 -7.04 8.85 1.31
C ALA A 112 -8.01 8.89 2.51
N GLU A 113 -7.54 8.62 3.73
CA GLU A 113 -8.32 8.75 4.97
C GLU A 113 -8.81 10.19 5.18
N LEU A 114 -8.01 11.18 4.77
CA LEU A 114 -8.36 12.60 4.79
C LEU A 114 -9.27 13.02 3.61
N GLY A 115 -9.75 12.08 2.80
CA GLY A 115 -10.69 12.32 1.70
C GLY A 115 -10.04 12.68 0.35
N SER A 116 -8.73 12.45 0.19
CA SER A 116 -8.05 12.68 -1.09
C SER A 116 -8.42 11.62 -2.13
N GLY A 117 -9.27 11.99 -3.10
CA GLY A 117 -9.68 11.10 -4.19
C GLY A 117 -8.52 10.67 -5.11
N THR A 118 -7.47 11.48 -5.24
CA THR A 118 -6.26 11.12 -5.99
C THR A 118 -5.47 10.02 -5.28
N ALA A 119 -5.34 10.13 -3.94
CA ALA A 119 -4.69 9.12 -3.14
C ALA A 119 -5.49 7.80 -3.12
N LEU A 120 -6.82 7.87 -3.02
CA LEU A 120 -7.72 6.71 -3.07
C LEU A 120 -7.58 5.96 -4.40
N ARG A 121 -7.71 6.65 -5.54
CA ARG A 121 -7.54 6.05 -6.88
C ARG A 121 -6.17 5.37 -7.06
N LYS A 122 -5.13 5.95 -6.46
CA LYS A 122 -3.78 5.37 -6.49
C LYS A 122 -3.63 4.15 -5.61
N LEU A 123 -4.24 4.16 -4.42
CA LEU A 123 -4.32 2.95 -3.62
C LEU A 123 -5.08 1.89 -4.37
N GLU A 124 -6.18 2.23 -5.06
CA GLU A 124 -6.94 1.29 -5.89
C GLU A 124 -6.10 0.76 -7.06
N ALA A 125 -5.39 1.61 -7.80
CA ALA A 125 -4.52 1.20 -8.91
C ALA A 125 -3.30 0.38 -8.45
N ALA A 126 -2.67 0.78 -7.35
CA ALA A 126 -1.61 0.00 -6.70
C ALA A 126 -2.18 -1.29 -6.11
N SER A 127 -3.44 -1.29 -5.67
CA SER A 127 -4.08 -2.45 -5.07
C SER A 127 -4.46 -3.51 -6.10
N ALA A 128 -4.94 -3.09 -7.27
CA ALA A 128 -5.19 -3.97 -8.40
C ALA A 128 -3.92 -4.71 -8.85
N SER A 129 -2.73 -4.15 -8.57
CA SER A 129 -1.43 -4.75 -8.90
C SER A 129 -0.63 -5.29 -7.70
N SER A 130 -1.04 -5.06 -6.43
CA SER A 130 -0.24 -5.41 -5.24
C SER A 130 -1.06 -5.78 -3.97
N TRP A 131 -2.40 -5.86 -4.02
CA TRP A 131 -3.25 -6.02 -2.82
C TRP A 131 -3.72 -7.44 -2.52
N SER A 132 -3.29 -8.45 -3.27
CA SER A 132 -3.55 -9.85 -2.88
C SER A 132 -2.84 -10.24 -1.57
N PRO A 133 -1.57 -9.89 -1.29
CA PRO A 133 -0.86 -10.45 -0.12
C PRO A 133 -0.99 -9.58 1.14
N ALA A 134 -1.06 -8.25 0.99
CA ALA A 134 -1.11 -7.32 2.13
C ALA A 134 -2.47 -7.27 2.83
N LYS A 135 -3.55 -7.51 2.09
CA LYS A 135 -4.91 -7.68 2.65
C LYS A 135 -4.99 -8.97 3.48
N GLU A 136 -4.33 -10.04 3.05
CA GLU A 136 -4.22 -11.30 3.79
C GLU A 136 -3.51 -11.10 5.13
N ALA A 137 -2.37 -10.39 5.15
CA ALA A 137 -1.59 -10.15 6.37
C ALA A 137 -2.33 -9.27 7.41
N SER A 138 -3.10 -8.27 6.98
CA SER A 138 -3.91 -7.45 7.90
C SER A 138 -5.20 -8.15 8.32
N ARG A 139 -5.78 -9.00 7.46
CA ARG A 139 -6.94 -9.84 7.80
C ARG A 139 -6.55 -10.94 8.80
N MET A 140 -5.35 -11.50 8.67
CA MET A 140 -4.76 -12.47 9.62
C MET A 140 -4.59 -11.87 11.03
N ARG A 141 -4.06 -10.65 11.16
CA ARG A 141 -3.94 -9.99 12.49
C ARG A 141 -5.29 -9.70 13.17
N HIS A 142 -6.34 -9.52 12.38
CA HIS A 142 -7.69 -9.32 12.91
C HIS A 142 -8.33 -10.64 13.36
N LEU A 143 -8.02 -11.75 12.68
CA LEU A 143 -8.45 -13.11 13.05
C LEU A 143 -7.70 -13.66 14.28
N GLU A 144 -6.44 -13.25 14.49
CA GLU A 144 -5.68 -13.55 15.72
C GLU A 144 -6.32 -12.91 16.97
N SER A 145 -6.95 -11.74 16.83
CA SER A 145 -7.69 -11.08 17.92
C SER A 145 -9.04 -11.73 18.26
N GLU A 146 -9.55 -12.59 17.37
CA GLU A 146 -10.82 -13.31 17.52
C GLU A 146 -10.62 -14.78 17.95
N GLY A 147 -9.40 -15.19 18.30
CA GLY A 147 -9.13 -16.46 18.97
C GLY A 147 -9.03 -17.67 18.03
N PHE A 148 -8.57 -17.49 16.79
CA PHE A 148 -8.13 -18.61 15.96
C PHE A 148 -6.63 -18.87 16.17
N ASP A 149 -6.34 -19.92 16.93
CA ASP A 149 -4.99 -20.37 17.26
C ASP A 149 -4.30 -20.98 16.01
N ILE A 150 -3.57 -20.15 15.26
CA ILE A 150 -2.75 -20.58 14.11
C ILE A 150 -1.30 -20.17 14.36
N LEU A 151 -0.70 -20.74 15.40
CA LEU A 151 0.74 -20.65 15.65
C LEU A 151 1.31 -22.05 15.85
N GLN A 152 1.36 -22.84 14.76
CA GLN A 152 2.31 -23.96 14.70
C GLN A 152 2.75 -24.43 13.30
N SER A 153 2.54 -23.67 12.22
CA SER A 153 2.93 -24.14 10.87
C SER A 153 4.00 -23.33 10.14
N GLN A 154 4.53 -22.24 10.71
CA GLN A 154 5.56 -21.45 10.01
C GLN A 154 7.03 -21.82 10.30
N GLN A 155 7.28 -22.99 10.91
CA GLN A 155 8.64 -23.52 11.08
C GLN A 155 8.89 -24.95 10.55
N ALA A 156 7.94 -25.57 9.83
CA ALA A 156 8.09 -26.97 9.38
C ALA A 156 8.05 -27.15 7.85
N VAL A 157 8.68 -26.25 7.08
CA VAL A 157 8.82 -26.44 5.62
C VAL A 157 10.04 -27.29 5.25
N ASN A 158 10.86 -27.72 6.21
CA ASN A 158 12.11 -28.44 5.92
C ASN A 158 12.17 -29.91 6.29
N ASP A 159 11.16 -30.50 6.92
CA ASP A 159 11.20 -31.93 7.22
C ASP A 159 9.99 -32.68 6.65
N VAL A 160 10.31 -33.63 5.78
CA VAL A 160 9.47 -34.62 5.09
C VAL A 160 8.67 -35.53 6.05
N GLN A 161 8.57 -35.21 7.34
CA GLN A 161 7.86 -36.01 8.32
C GLN A 161 7.19 -35.13 9.39
N CYS A 162 5.99 -34.63 9.09
CA CYS A 162 4.98 -34.31 10.11
C CYS A 162 3.66 -34.98 9.75
N ALA A 163 3.70 -36.31 9.78
CA ALA A 163 2.51 -37.14 9.85
C ALA A 163 1.79 -36.86 11.17
N GLY A 164 0.81 -35.95 11.14
CA GLY A 164 -0.14 -35.77 12.23
C GLY A 164 -0.57 -34.32 12.44
N ARG A 165 -1.64 -33.90 11.74
CA ARG A 165 -2.60 -32.82 12.05
C ARG A 165 -2.83 -31.74 10.99
N MET A 166 -2.42 -31.94 9.74
CA MET A 166 -3.03 -31.21 8.62
C MET A 166 -3.90 -32.19 7.83
N SER A 167 -5.19 -31.90 7.69
CA SER A 167 -6.00 -32.66 6.73
C SER A 167 -5.55 -32.33 5.32
N THR A 168 -5.61 -33.30 4.41
CA THR A 168 -5.25 -33.10 2.99
C THR A 168 -6.01 -31.89 2.41
N SER A 169 -7.29 -31.72 2.76
CA SER A 169 -8.12 -30.56 2.41
C SER A 169 -7.54 -29.21 2.86
N GLN A 170 -6.96 -29.15 4.07
CA GLN A 170 -6.32 -27.92 4.56
C GLN A 170 -5.05 -27.59 3.76
N SER A 171 -4.28 -28.62 3.37
CA SER A 171 -3.10 -28.44 2.51
C SER A 171 -3.49 -27.85 1.15
N LEU A 172 -4.56 -28.37 0.55
CA LEU A 172 -5.07 -27.88 -0.74
C LEU A 172 -5.56 -26.42 -0.66
N VAL A 173 -6.32 -26.06 0.38
CA VAL A 173 -6.80 -24.68 0.56
C VAL A 173 -5.64 -23.70 0.72
N LEU A 174 -4.61 -24.07 1.48
CA LEU A 174 -3.41 -23.26 1.64
C LEU A 174 -2.64 -23.10 0.33
N ALA A 175 -2.57 -24.15 -0.50
CA ALA A 175 -1.98 -24.08 -1.83
C ALA A 175 -2.71 -23.06 -2.72
N ILE A 176 -4.05 -23.07 -2.68
CA ILE A 176 -4.90 -22.17 -3.47
C ILE A 176 -4.77 -20.71 -3.01
N ILE A 177 -4.78 -20.47 -1.69
CA ILE A 177 -4.64 -19.12 -1.12
C ILE A 177 -3.29 -18.50 -1.51
N ASN A 178 -2.23 -19.31 -1.47
CA ASN A 178 -0.85 -18.91 -1.77
C ASN A 178 -0.49 -18.95 -3.27
N GLU A 179 -1.45 -19.17 -4.17
CA GLU A 179 -1.24 -19.17 -5.62
C GLU A 179 -0.16 -20.18 -6.08
N ARG A 180 -0.13 -21.36 -5.45
CA ARG A 180 0.85 -22.42 -5.75
C ARG A 180 0.27 -23.45 -6.71
N ASP A 181 0.16 -23.09 -7.98
CA ASP A 181 -0.45 -23.92 -9.03
C ASP A 181 0.14 -25.33 -9.10
N ASN A 182 1.47 -25.45 -9.04
CA ASN A 182 2.17 -26.74 -9.09
C ASN A 182 1.79 -27.66 -7.94
N LEU A 183 1.64 -27.08 -6.73
CA LEU A 183 1.30 -27.85 -5.53
C LEU A 183 -0.19 -28.22 -5.52
N VAL A 184 -1.05 -27.37 -6.08
CA VAL A 184 -2.45 -27.71 -6.34
C VAL A 184 -2.55 -28.89 -7.31
N ASP A 185 -1.75 -28.89 -8.38
CA ASP A 185 -1.73 -29.99 -9.35
C ASP A 185 -1.27 -31.32 -8.72
N GLU A 186 -0.15 -31.29 -7.97
CA GLU A 186 0.38 -32.45 -7.25
C GLU A 186 -0.64 -33.01 -6.26
N LEU A 187 -1.26 -32.16 -5.42
CA LEU A 187 -2.24 -32.61 -4.42
C LEU A 187 -3.50 -33.22 -5.04
N ILE A 188 -3.96 -32.69 -6.18
CA ILE A 188 -5.14 -33.22 -6.89
C ILE A 188 -4.79 -34.51 -7.62
N GLN A 189 -3.57 -34.63 -8.13
CA GLN A 189 -3.09 -35.86 -8.75
C GLN A 189 -2.98 -36.99 -7.71
N ASP A 190 -2.48 -36.67 -6.51
CA ASP A 190 -2.35 -37.64 -5.41
C ASP A 190 -3.71 -38.04 -4.80
N ASN A 191 -4.67 -37.11 -4.75
CA ASN A 191 -6.02 -37.36 -4.21
C ASN A 191 -7.14 -36.76 -5.08
N PRO A 192 -7.56 -37.45 -6.16
CA PRO A 192 -8.56 -36.94 -7.10
C PRO A 192 -9.94 -36.66 -6.50
N GLN A 193 -10.31 -37.35 -5.40
CA GLN A 193 -11.61 -37.16 -4.73
C GLN A 193 -11.78 -35.74 -4.19
N MET A 194 -10.68 -35.07 -3.88
CA MET A 194 -10.69 -33.72 -3.30
C MET A 194 -11.17 -32.64 -4.27
N LEU A 195 -11.18 -32.92 -5.57
CA LEU A 195 -11.50 -31.94 -6.60
C LEU A 195 -12.89 -31.31 -6.40
N ASN A 196 -13.83 -32.08 -5.86
CA ASN A 196 -15.24 -31.72 -5.69
C ASN A 196 -15.71 -31.78 -4.24
N GLU A 197 -14.88 -32.27 -3.31
CA GLU A 197 -15.23 -32.33 -1.90
C GLU A 197 -15.16 -30.97 -1.23
N PRO A 198 -16.01 -30.71 -0.21
CA PRO A 198 -15.96 -29.48 0.54
C PRO A 198 -14.64 -29.38 1.31
N VAL A 199 -13.85 -28.36 0.99
CA VAL A 199 -12.55 -28.11 1.63
C VAL A 199 -12.60 -27.02 2.70
N SER A 200 -13.74 -26.32 2.81
CA SER A 200 -14.03 -25.31 3.83
C SER A 200 -15.16 -25.75 4.76
N LYS A 201 -15.19 -25.21 5.99
CA LYS A 201 -16.32 -25.40 6.92
C LYS A 201 -17.64 -24.84 6.38
N ALA A 202 -17.57 -23.91 5.43
CA ALA A 202 -18.73 -23.39 4.70
C ALA A 202 -19.20 -24.32 3.56
N GLY A 203 -18.59 -25.50 3.38
CA GLY A 203 -18.95 -26.44 2.31
C GLY A 203 -18.40 -26.07 0.93
N GLU A 204 -17.52 -25.07 0.84
CA GLU A 204 -16.98 -24.63 -0.46
C GLU A 204 -16.08 -25.71 -1.07
N SER A 205 -16.28 -25.99 -2.36
CA SER A 205 -15.38 -26.80 -3.18
C SER A 205 -14.07 -26.05 -3.48
N PRO A 206 -12.99 -26.74 -3.89
CA PRO A 206 -11.74 -26.08 -4.30
C PRO A 206 -11.96 -25.04 -5.41
N LEU A 207 -12.86 -25.37 -6.35
CA LEU A 207 -13.23 -24.48 -7.45
C LEU A 207 -13.91 -23.21 -6.92
N LEU A 208 -14.88 -23.35 -6.01
CA LEU A 208 -15.62 -22.20 -5.46
C LEU A 208 -14.69 -21.26 -4.67
N ILE A 209 -13.77 -21.82 -3.87
CA ILE A 209 -12.76 -21.02 -3.15
C ILE A 209 -11.85 -20.29 -4.14
N SER A 210 -11.38 -20.97 -5.19
CA SER A 210 -10.51 -20.34 -6.19
C SER A 210 -11.21 -19.20 -6.94
N CYS A 211 -12.52 -19.33 -7.22
CA CYS A 211 -13.36 -18.28 -7.79
C CYS A 211 -13.53 -17.10 -6.82
N ARG A 212 -13.86 -17.36 -5.55
CA ARG A 212 -14.02 -16.32 -4.52
C ARG A 212 -12.73 -15.53 -4.27
N LEU A 213 -11.59 -16.21 -4.38
CA LEU A 213 -10.26 -15.60 -4.24
C LEU A 213 -9.73 -14.98 -5.55
N ALA A 214 -10.54 -14.99 -6.62
CA ALA A 214 -10.18 -14.49 -7.96
C ALA A 214 -8.87 -15.08 -8.53
N ARG A 215 -8.61 -16.37 -8.25
CA ARG A 215 -7.41 -17.10 -8.71
C ARG A 215 -7.63 -17.70 -10.09
N VAL A 216 -7.53 -16.88 -11.12
CA VAL A 216 -7.87 -17.25 -12.50
C VAL A 216 -7.08 -18.47 -13.00
N ASP A 217 -5.79 -18.58 -12.69
CA ASP A 217 -4.95 -19.66 -13.21
C ASP A 217 -5.21 -20.99 -12.50
N ILE A 218 -5.49 -20.96 -11.20
CA ILE A 218 -5.97 -22.12 -10.44
C ILE A 218 -7.36 -22.54 -10.91
N VAL A 219 -8.28 -21.60 -11.16
CA VAL A 219 -9.61 -21.91 -11.71
C VAL A 219 -9.47 -22.66 -13.04
N LYS A 220 -8.61 -22.18 -13.95
CA LYS A 220 -8.33 -22.89 -15.21
C LYS A 220 -7.76 -24.28 -14.97
N LEU A 221 -6.82 -24.43 -14.03
CA LEU A 221 -6.23 -25.71 -13.67
C LEU A 221 -7.31 -26.70 -13.18
N LEU A 222 -8.16 -26.27 -12.26
CA LEU A 222 -9.24 -27.08 -11.70
C LEU A 222 -10.30 -27.44 -12.75
N VAL A 223 -10.69 -26.49 -13.61
CA VAL A 223 -11.62 -26.75 -14.72
C VAL A 223 -11.02 -27.74 -15.72
N ASN A 224 -9.72 -27.62 -16.04
CA ASN A 224 -9.03 -28.60 -16.90
C ASN A 224 -9.00 -30.00 -16.29
N LYS A 225 -9.00 -30.10 -14.95
CA LYS A 225 -9.11 -31.36 -14.20
C LYS A 225 -10.56 -31.86 -14.06
N GLN A 226 -11.53 -31.22 -14.70
CA GLN A 226 -12.95 -31.54 -14.67
C GLN A 226 -13.63 -31.29 -13.32
N ALA A 227 -13.24 -30.21 -12.61
CA ALA A 227 -13.97 -29.77 -11.42
C ALA A 227 -15.41 -29.40 -11.76
N ASP A 228 -16.35 -29.83 -10.92
CA ASP A 228 -17.77 -29.61 -11.13
C ASP A 228 -18.17 -28.20 -10.67
N ALA A 229 -18.55 -27.36 -11.64
CA ALA A 229 -18.98 -25.99 -11.41
C ALA A 229 -20.41 -25.87 -10.88
N SER A 230 -21.16 -26.97 -10.80
CA SER A 230 -22.53 -26.99 -10.27
C SER A 230 -22.60 -27.19 -8.75
N ILE A 231 -21.46 -27.49 -8.12
CA ILE A 231 -21.38 -27.71 -6.68
C ILE A 231 -21.36 -26.36 -5.96
N GLY A 232 -22.46 -26.06 -5.31
CA GLY A 232 -22.59 -24.90 -4.42
C GLY A 232 -22.14 -25.19 -2.98
N ASP A 233 -22.00 -24.12 -2.20
CA ASP A 233 -21.67 -24.19 -0.78
C ASP A 233 -22.87 -24.65 0.09
N THR A 234 -22.72 -24.67 1.42
CA THR A 234 -23.83 -25.02 2.33
C THR A 234 -25.03 -24.04 2.26
N SER A 235 -24.87 -22.90 1.59
CA SER A 235 -25.92 -21.91 1.33
C SER A 235 -26.59 -22.09 -0.04
N GLY A 236 -26.08 -23.00 -0.88
CA GLY A 236 -26.62 -23.31 -2.21
C GLY A 236 -26.24 -22.30 -3.29
N ILE A 237 -25.17 -21.51 -3.09
CA ILE A 237 -24.58 -20.59 -4.08
C ILE A 237 -23.47 -21.31 -4.84
#